data_AF-A0A5P8VSF3-F1
#
_entry.id   AF-A0A5P8VSF3-F1
#
_cell.length_a   1.000
_cell.length_b   1.000
_cell.length_c   1.000
_cell.angle_alpha   90.00
_cell.angle_beta   90.00
_cell.angle_gamma   90.00
#
_symmetry.space_group_name_H-M   'P 1'
#
loop_
_entity.id
_entity.type
_entity.pdbx_description
1 polymer ?
#
loop_
_entity_poly.entity_id
_entity_poly.type
_entity_poly.pdbx_seq_one_letter_code
_entity_poly.pdbx_strand_id
1 'polypeptide(L)' 'MRLWPVTNQAIANQSFDSLDELESVLFERCKLLSNERDLIRGLTYYHW' A
#
# COMPACT_ATOMS: atom_id res chain seq x y z
N MET A 1 9.71 -4.88 -6.48
CA MET A 1 8.36 -5.17 -5.93
C MET A 1 7.35 -4.21 -6.57
N ARG A 2 6.39 -4.69 -7.38
CA ARG A 2 5.49 -3.83 -8.19
C ARG A 2 4.45 -3.03 -7.39
N LEU A 3 4.18 -3.43 -6.15
CA LEU A 3 3.24 -2.75 -5.25
C LEU A 3 3.87 -1.62 -4.44
N TRP A 4 5.20 -1.55 -4.38
CA TRP A 4 5.91 -0.57 -3.57
C TRP A 4 5.50 0.89 -3.87
N PRO A 5 5.33 1.33 -5.13
CA PRO A 5 4.95 2.72 -5.39
C PRO A 5 3.61 3.12 -4.76
N VAL A 6 2.61 2.23 -4.74
CA VAL A 6 1.28 2.54 -4.20
C VAL A 6 1.18 2.37 -2.69
N THR A 7 2.01 1.51 -2.09
CA THR A 7 2.11 1.40 -0.62
C THR A 7 2.97 2.51 -0.03
N ASN A 8 4.09 2.84 -0.68
CA ASN A 8 5.02 3.89 -0.25
C ASN A 8 4.36 5.27 -0.25
N GLN A 9 3.41 5.55 -1.15
CA GLN A 9 2.64 6.80 -1.14
C GLN A 9 1.98 7.11 0.21
N ALA A 10 1.58 6.09 0.98
CA ALA A 10 0.90 6.29 2.26
C ALA A 10 1.86 6.70 3.39
N ILE A 11 3.15 6.42 3.25
CA ILE A 11 4.17 6.60 4.30
C ILE A 11 5.30 7.56 3.88
N ALA A 12 5.38 7.91 2.60
CA ALA A 12 6.41 8.79 2.08
C ALA A 12 6.31 10.18 2.71
N ASN A 13 7.47 10.71 3.14
CA ASN A 13 7.60 12.01 3.80
C ASN A 13 6.84 12.15 5.13
N GLN A 14 6.52 11.02 5.76
CA GLN A 14 5.95 10.99 7.11
C GLN A 14 6.97 10.41 8.09
N SER A 15 7.05 10.99 9.28
CA SER A 15 7.75 10.40 10.42
C SER A 15 6.74 9.63 11.26
N PHE A 16 7.18 8.52 11.82
CA PHE A 16 6.40 7.68 12.72
C PHE A 16 7.17 7.53 14.03
N ASP A 17 6.48 7.64 15.15
CA ASP A 17 7.07 7.54 16.48
C ASP A 17 7.27 6.08 16.90
N SER A 18 6.57 5.15 16.26
CA SER A 18 6.69 3.71 16.49
C SER A 18 6.48 2.87 15.24
N LEU A 19 6.91 1.61 15.32
CA LEU A 19 6.61 0.62 14.27
C LEU A 19 5.12 0.31 14.20
N ASP A 20 4.40 0.34 15.33
CA ASP A 20 2.95 0.08 15.36
C ASP A 20 2.16 1.15 14.59
N GLU A 21 2.60 2.40 14.65
CA GLU A 21 2.00 3.51 13.91
C GLU A 21 2.21 3.34 12.39
N LEU A 22 3.45 3.04 11.98
CA LEU A 22 3.79 2.74 10.60
C LEU A 22 2.98 1.53 10.08
N GLU A 23 2.89 0.46 10.87
CA GLU A 23 2.17 -0.76 10.52
C GLU A 23 0.68 -0.48 10.35
N SER A 24 0.08 0.32 11.23
CA SER A 24 -1.34 0.69 11.15
C SER A 24 -1.67 1.44 9.85
N VAL A 25 -0.81 2.38 9.44
CA VAL A 25 -0.98 3.12 8.18
C VAL A 25 -0.83 2.21 6.97
N LEU A 26 0.18 1.33 6.97
CA LEU A 26 0.38 0.36 5.91
C LEU A 26 -0.77 -0.64 5.81
N PHE A 27 -1.31 -1.09 6.95
CA PHE A 27 -2.44 -2.00 7.02
C PHE A 27 -3.69 -1.39 6.37
N GLU A 28 -4.06 -0.18 6.75
CA GLU A 28 -5.21 0.51 6.16
C GLU A 28 -5.00 0.77 4.66
N ARG A 29 -3.78 1.14 4.23
CA ARG A 29 -3.47 1.29 2.81
C ARG A 29 -3.64 -0.03 2.05
N CYS A 30 -3.13 -1.13 2.57
CA CYS A 30 -3.26 -2.46 1.96
C CYS A 30 -4.73 -2.91 1.89
N LYS A 31 -5.54 -2.59 2.90
CA LYS A 31 -6.98 -2.87 2.92
C LYS A 31 -7.72 -2.09 1.83
N LEU A 32 -7.41 -0.81 1.63
CA LEU A 32 -7.96 -0.02 0.53
C LEU A 32 -7.54 -0.58 -0.83
N LEU A 33 -6.25 -0.88 -1.00
CA LEU A 33 -5.71 -1.46 -2.23
C LEU A 33 -6.33 -2.82 -2.58
N SER A 34 -6.70 -3.62 -1.57
CA SER A 34 -7.41 -4.89 -1.77
C SER A 34 -8.80 -4.70 -2.40
N ASN A 35 -9.43 -3.55 -2.17
CA ASN A 35 -10.71 -3.20 -2.80
C ASN A 35 -10.53 -2.60 -4.21
N GLU A 36 -9.33 -2.10 -4.55
CA GLU A 36 -9.00 -1.48 -5.85
C GLU A 36 -8.37 -2.49 -6.82
N ARG A 37 -9.09 -3.59 -7.11
CA ARG A 37 -8.59 -4.71 -7.94
C ARG A 37 -8.08 -4.29 -9.32
N ASP A 38 -8.70 -3.29 -9.95
CA ASP A 38 -8.27 -2.78 -11.26
C ASP A 38 -6.91 -2.08 -11.21
N LEU A 39 -6.65 -1.31 -10.16
CA LEU A 39 -5.35 -0.66 -9.94
C LEU A 39 -4.26 -1.71 -9.73
N ILE A 40 -4.53 -2.70 -8.87
CA ILE A 40 -3.59 -3.80 -8.60
C ILE A 40 -3.31 -4.60 -9.87
N ARG A 41 -4.33 -4.92 -10.66
CA ARG A 41 -4.19 -5.62 -11.94
C ARG A 41 -3.33 -4.82 -12.93
N GLY A 42 -3.55 -3.52 -13.05
CA GLY A 42 -2.76 -2.64 -13.92
C GLY A 42 -1.28 -2.55 -13.52
N LEU A 43 -0.98 -2.63 -12.22
CA LEU A 43 0.38 -2.57 -11.70
C LEU A 43 1.12 -3.91 -11.73
N THR A 44 0.39 -5.00 -11.51
CA THR A 44 0.99 -6.33 -11.34
C THR A 44 0.91 -7.20 -12.60
N TYR A 45 0.02 -6.88 -13.54
CA TYR A 45 -0.34 -7.71 -14.69
C TYR A 45 -0.79 -9.12 -14.30
N TYR A 46 -1.26 -9.32 -13.08
CA TYR A 46 -1.88 -10.59 -12.73
C TYR A 46 -3.29 -10.67 -13.31
N HIS A 47 -3.67 -11.87 -13.75
CA HIS A 47 -4.93 -12.15 -14.45
C HIS A 47 -6.00 -12.81 -13.56
N TRP A 48 -5.91 -12.67 -12.23
CA TRP A 48 -6.83 -13.29 -11.26
C TRP A 48 -8.32 -13.11 -11.63
#